data_AF-A0AB34QWX8-F1
#
_entry.id   AF-A0AB34QWX8-F1
#
_cell.length_a   1.000
_cell.length_b   1.000
_cell.length_c   1.000
_cell.angle_alpha   90.00
_cell.angle_beta   90.00
_cell.angle_gamma   90.00
#
_symmetry.space_group_name_H-M   'P 1'
#
loop_
_entity.id
_entity.type
_entity.pdbx_description
1 polymer ?
#
loop_
_entity_poly.entity_id
_entity_poly.type
_entity_poly.pdbx_seq_one_letter_code
_entity_poly.pdbx_strand_id
1 'polypeptide(L)'
;MFKLKSVIGFTLGLCFVLLLSACASNEDTKNTATDNKNTADKQAVNLKITTFNPGDKGVFAVTSSLIEGPKEVILVDAQFEKDNAEKLVKMIRDTGKKLTTVYVSHKDPDYYFGLSAIREAFPDVKIVATPETVKGIKKTIQAKNDYWNPILKKNAPTAQIIPDVLKGDKLTVDGKNINIIGLDGPDPSHTFLWVPSKKTVLGGVPVYENEYVWTADNQSQKSRDQWREILNHILDLKPERVIPSHYLGKSAEDTSAVVFTRDYITKFEAAAKRADNSAQLIAEMKKEYPNFTNTGDLELSAKVMKGEQQWP
;
A
#
# COMPACT_ATOMS: atom_id res chain seq x y z
N MET A 1 7.75 49.29 31.73
CA MET A 1 6.55 49.98 31.21
C MET A 1 5.38 49.01 31.25
N PHE A 2 4.34 49.36 32.01
CA PHE A 2 2.89 49.11 31.81
C PHE A 2 2.45 47.95 30.90
N LYS A 3 1.43 47.11 31.17
CA LYS A 3 0.49 46.89 32.29
C LYS A 3 -0.47 45.76 31.81
N LEU A 4 -0.97 44.92 32.74
CA LEU A 4 -2.37 44.42 32.85
C LEU A 4 -2.93 43.46 31.74
N LYS A 5 -3.76 42.42 31.96
CA LYS A 5 -4.82 42.17 32.96
C LYS A 5 -5.05 40.66 33.22
N SER A 6 -5.58 40.42 34.43
CA SER A 6 -6.22 39.22 34.98
C SER A 6 -7.77 39.31 34.85
N VAL A 7 -8.45 38.27 35.38
CA VAL A 7 -9.87 38.17 35.88
C VAL A 7 -10.84 37.50 34.88
N ILE A 8 -11.43 36.30 35.08
CA ILE A 8 -12.20 35.61 36.16
C ILE A 8 -13.64 36.14 36.38
N GLY A 9 -14.64 35.24 36.34
CA GLY A 9 -16.01 35.43 36.88
C GLY A 9 -17.10 35.08 35.84
N PHE A 10 -17.80 33.94 35.85
CA PHE A 10 -18.75 33.36 36.82
C PHE A 10 -19.97 34.26 37.11
N THR A 11 -21.16 33.91 36.58
CA THR A 11 -22.45 34.06 37.29
C THR A 11 -23.59 33.26 36.64
N LEU A 12 -24.58 32.96 37.47
CA LEU A 12 -25.59 31.90 37.44
C LEU A 12 -27.00 32.53 37.46
N GLY A 13 -28.00 31.78 36.96
CA GLY A 13 -29.43 31.91 37.34
C GLY A 13 -30.28 32.82 36.43
N LEU A 14 -31.59 32.67 36.33
CA LEU A 14 -32.58 31.74 36.90
C LEU A 14 -33.91 32.00 36.15
N CYS A 15 -34.77 30.97 36.05
CA CYS A 15 -36.24 30.96 35.91
C CYS A 15 -37.02 32.15 35.34
N PHE A 16 -37.90 31.86 34.36
CA PHE A 16 -39.31 32.34 34.39
C PHE A 16 -40.24 31.33 33.70
N VAL A 17 -41.30 30.94 34.41
CA VAL A 17 -42.44 30.11 33.96
C VAL A 17 -43.65 31.04 33.84
N LEU A 18 -44.54 30.81 32.86
CA LEU A 18 -46.00 31.05 32.81
C LEU A 18 -46.42 31.15 31.33
N LEU A 19 -47.60 30.78 30.81
CA LEU A 19 -48.67 29.80 31.08
C LEU A 19 -49.73 30.07 29.98
N LEU A 20 -50.73 29.18 29.85
CA LEU A 20 -52.02 29.27 29.10
C LEU A 20 -51.93 28.86 27.60
N SER A 21 -52.60 27.81 27.11
CA SER A 21 -54.04 27.43 27.06
C SER A 21 -54.37 27.28 25.56
N ALA A 22 -55.27 26.47 25.02
CA ALA A 22 -56.11 25.34 25.41
C ALA A 22 -56.79 24.85 24.10
N CYS A 23 -57.34 23.62 24.12
CA CYS A 23 -58.38 23.07 23.20
C CYS A 23 -57.97 22.80 21.74
N ALA A 24 -58.51 21.84 20.99
CA ALA A 24 -59.24 20.58 21.21
C ALA A 24 -59.42 19.96 19.78
N SER A 25 -59.52 18.62 19.72
CA SER A 25 -60.22 17.80 18.72
C SER A 25 -59.97 17.98 17.20
N ASN A 26 -59.49 16.94 16.53
CA ASN A 26 -60.33 16.03 15.74
C ASN A 26 -59.50 14.89 15.12
N GLU A 27 -59.98 13.66 15.30
CA GLU A 27 -59.66 12.54 14.43
C GLU A 27 -60.30 12.78 13.06
N ASP A 28 -59.52 12.64 12.00
CA ASP A 28 -60.04 12.42 10.65
C ASP A 28 -59.22 11.32 9.99
N THR A 29 -59.81 10.13 9.95
CA THR A 29 -59.36 9.02 9.11
C THR A 29 -59.47 9.41 7.63
N LYS A 30 -58.34 9.57 6.95
CA LYS A 30 -58.27 9.42 5.49
C LYS A 30 -57.08 8.56 5.07
N ASN A 31 -57.46 7.46 4.44
CA ASN A 31 -56.63 6.54 3.68
C ASN A 31 -56.05 7.29 2.46
N THR A 32 -54.73 7.43 2.39
CA THR A 32 -54.01 7.76 1.15
C THR A 32 -52.82 6.83 1.01
N ALA A 33 -53.03 5.78 0.22
CA ALA A 33 -51.95 5.09 -0.45
C ALA A 33 -51.31 6.06 -1.46
N THR A 34 -50.10 6.51 -1.18
CA THR A 34 -49.22 7.18 -2.16
C THR A 34 -47.76 6.91 -1.80
N ASP A 35 -47.06 6.34 -2.79
CA ASP A 35 -45.63 6.49 -3.06
C ASP A 35 -44.59 5.92 -2.09
N ASN A 36 -44.58 4.58 -1.97
CA ASN A 36 -43.32 3.84 -1.79
C ASN A 36 -42.67 3.60 -3.16
N LYS A 37 -42.14 4.65 -3.78
CA LYS A 37 -41.21 4.53 -4.93
C LYS A 37 -39.83 5.04 -4.52
N ASN A 38 -38.89 4.12 -4.51
CA ASN A 38 -37.45 4.34 -4.62
C ASN A 38 -36.78 5.19 -3.52
N THR A 39 -36.77 4.67 -2.29
CA THR A 39 -35.51 4.65 -1.53
C THR A 39 -34.82 3.33 -1.80
N ALA A 40 -34.29 3.17 -3.02
CA ALA A 40 -33.22 2.21 -3.25
C ALA A 40 -32.08 2.67 -2.35
N ASP A 41 -31.96 1.98 -1.22
CA ASP A 41 -31.00 2.21 -0.18
C ASP A 41 -29.63 2.45 -0.82
N LYS A 42 -29.12 3.68 -0.75
CA LYS A 42 -27.70 3.97 -1.02
C LYS A 42 -26.93 3.38 0.16
N GLN A 43 -26.91 2.05 0.25
CA GLN A 43 -26.09 1.36 1.21
C GLN A 43 -24.66 1.84 0.95
N ALA A 44 -24.07 2.48 1.97
CA ALA A 44 -22.75 3.07 1.85
C ALA A 44 -21.79 1.96 1.39
N VAL A 45 -21.19 2.13 0.19
CA VAL A 45 -20.24 1.18 -0.37
C VAL A 45 -19.10 1.00 0.65
N ASN A 46 -19.09 -0.16 1.29
CA ASN A 46 -18.10 -0.54 2.28
C ASN A 46 -17.06 -1.42 1.60
N LEU A 47 -15.85 -0.90 1.42
CA LEU A 47 -14.79 -1.69 0.81
C LEU A 47 -14.36 -2.84 1.73
N LYS A 48 -13.74 -3.87 1.17
CA LYS A 48 -13.03 -4.92 1.92
C LYS A 48 -11.64 -5.04 1.33
N ILE A 49 -10.62 -5.10 2.19
CA ILE A 49 -9.22 -5.24 1.77
C ILE A 49 -8.69 -6.56 2.30
N THR A 50 -8.44 -7.50 1.38
CA THR A 50 -7.89 -8.82 1.68
C THR A 50 -6.47 -8.92 1.14
N THR A 51 -5.52 -9.33 1.97
CA THR A 51 -4.10 -9.41 1.61
C THR A 51 -3.69 -10.85 1.29
N PHE A 52 -2.68 -10.99 0.44
CA PHE A 52 -1.96 -12.23 0.20
C PHE A 52 -0.46 -11.92 0.24
N ASN A 53 0.25 -12.60 1.13
CA ASN A 53 1.70 -12.57 1.22
C ASN A 53 2.21 -14.01 1.30
N PRO A 54 3.16 -14.44 0.45
CA PRO A 54 3.64 -15.82 0.43
C PRO A 54 4.56 -16.14 1.62
N GLY A 55 5.02 -15.14 2.36
CA GLY A 55 5.94 -15.26 3.49
C GLY A 55 7.25 -15.95 3.08
N ASP A 56 7.73 -16.84 3.93
CA ASP A 56 8.91 -17.67 3.70
C ASP A 56 8.74 -18.74 2.60
N LYS A 57 7.54 -18.85 2.02
CA LYS A 57 7.25 -19.78 0.91
C LYS A 57 7.42 -19.15 -0.47
N GLY A 58 7.65 -17.84 -0.54
CA GLY A 58 7.98 -17.12 -1.77
C GLY A 58 9.47 -16.79 -1.84
N VAL A 59 9.98 -16.55 -3.05
CA VAL A 59 11.30 -15.93 -3.26
C VAL A 59 11.33 -14.53 -2.67
N PHE A 60 10.24 -13.80 -2.83
CA PHE A 60 10.00 -12.50 -2.21
C PHE A 60 8.73 -12.56 -1.38
N ALA A 61 8.78 -12.04 -0.16
CA ALA A 61 7.63 -11.94 0.72
C ALA A 61 6.78 -10.69 0.37
N VAL A 62 6.47 -10.51 -0.92
CA VAL A 62 5.72 -9.36 -1.45
C VAL A 62 4.21 -9.51 -1.20
N THR A 63 3.54 -8.43 -0.87
CA THR A 63 2.12 -8.40 -0.53
C THR A 63 1.28 -7.94 -1.71
N SER A 64 0.32 -8.77 -2.10
CA SER A 64 -0.78 -8.38 -2.98
C SER A 64 -2.03 -8.05 -2.16
N SER A 65 -2.85 -7.14 -2.66
CA SER A 65 -4.12 -6.77 -2.02
C SER A 65 -5.30 -6.81 -2.99
N LEU A 66 -6.39 -7.45 -2.58
CA LEU A 66 -7.69 -7.33 -3.24
C LEU A 66 -8.48 -6.24 -2.53
N ILE A 67 -8.92 -5.23 -3.28
CA ILE A 67 -9.81 -4.19 -2.78
C ILE A 67 -11.18 -4.41 -3.43
N GLU A 68 -12.12 -4.89 -2.63
CA GLU A 68 -13.42 -5.34 -3.08
C GLU A 68 -14.52 -4.35 -2.69
N GLY A 69 -15.44 -4.08 -3.61
CA GLY A 69 -16.73 -3.45 -3.34
C GLY A 69 -17.86 -4.46 -3.49
N PRO A 70 -19.13 -4.02 -3.54
CA PRO A 70 -20.28 -4.87 -3.80
C PRO A 70 -20.27 -5.60 -5.15
N LYS A 71 -19.77 -4.98 -6.24
CA LYS A 71 -19.88 -5.52 -7.61
C LYS A 71 -18.53 -5.83 -8.24
N GLU A 72 -17.51 -5.07 -7.88
CA GLU A 72 -16.18 -5.19 -8.49
C GLU A 72 -15.07 -5.36 -7.46
N VAL A 73 -13.94 -5.83 -7.95
CA VAL A 73 -12.69 -5.96 -7.21
C VAL A 73 -11.55 -5.44 -8.09
N ILE A 74 -10.57 -4.80 -7.46
CA ILE A 74 -9.26 -4.58 -8.08
C ILE A 74 -8.20 -5.38 -7.35
N LEU A 75 -7.17 -5.76 -8.10
CA LEU A 75 -5.95 -6.36 -7.58
C LEU A 75 -4.85 -5.30 -7.54
N VAL A 76 -4.11 -5.25 -6.44
CA VAL A 76 -2.87 -4.48 -6.30
C VAL A 76 -1.73 -5.48 -6.20
N ASP A 77 -0.81 -5.40 -7.17
CA ASP A 77 0.39 -6.23 -7.35
C ASP A 77 0.11 -7.71 -7.60
N ALA A 78 0.86 -8.30 -8.53
CA ALA A 78 0.51 -9.59 -9.14
C ALA A 78 1.36 -10.78 -8.68
N GLN A 79 2.20 -10.59 -7.65
CA GLN A 79 3.18 -11.57 -7.16
C GLN A 79 4.30 -11.87 -8.17
N PHE A 80 5.33 -12.54 -7.67
CA PHE A 80 6.51 -12.93 -8.44
C PHE A 80 6.32 -14.27 -9.16
N GLU A 81 6.04 -15.33 -8.41
CA GLU A 81 5.91 -16.68 -8.96
C GLU A 81 4.51 -16.95 -9.52
N LYS A 82 4.47 -17.68 -10.63
CA LYS A 82 3.22 -18.13 -11.26
C LYS A 82 2.26 -18.82 -10.27
N ASP A 83 2.75 -19.77 -9.46
CA ASP A 83 1.92 -20.49 -8.48
C ASP A 83 1.30 -19.55 -7.42
N ASN A 84 1.97 -18.45 -7.06
CA ASN A 84 1.43 -17.43 -6.15
C ASN A 84 0.38 -16.56 -6.85
N ALA A 85 0.62 -16.21 -8.12
CA ALA A 85 -0.37 -15.51 -8.94
C ALA A 85 -1.64 -16.36 -9.20
N GLU A 86 -1.52 -17.68 -9.36
CA GLU A 86 -2.66 -18.59 -9.49
C GLU A 86 -3.51 -18.64 -8.20
N LYS A 87 -2.91 -18.47 -7.02
CA LYS A 87 -3.66 -18.29 -5.77
C LYS A 87 -4.45 -16.98 -5.78
N LEU A 88 -3.88 -15.89 -6.31
CA LEU A 88 -4.62 -14.63 -6.51
C LEU A 88 -5.79 -14.81 -7.46
N VAL A 89 -5.61 -15.53 -8.57
CA VAL A 89 -6.71 -15.88 -9.50
C VAL A 89 -7.83 -16.58 -8.74
N LYS A 90 -7.50 -17.56 -7.90
CA LYS A 90 -8.49 -18.24 -7.07
C LYS A 90 -9.18 -17.28 -6.11
N MET A 91 -8.44 -16.47 -5.36
CA MET A 91 -9.00 -15.50 -4.42
C MET A 91 -9.97 -14.53 -5.11
N ILE A 92 -9.64 -14.07 -6.32
CA ILE A 92 -10.49 -13.18 -7.11
C ILE A 92 -11.77 -13.92 -7.54
N ARG A 93 -11.66 -15.15 -8.05
CA ARG A 93 -12.83 -15.97 -8.44
C ARG A 93 -13.76 -16.25 -7.27
N ASP A 94 -13.20 -16.54 -6.09
CA ASP A 94 -13.95 -16.81 -4.87
C ASP A 94 -14.79 -15.60 -4.41
N THR A 95 -14.46 -14.38 -4.85
CA THR A 95 -15.29 -13.19 -4.56
C THR A 95 -16.62 -13.18 -5.32
N GLY A 96 -16.71 -13.87 -6.47
CA GLY A 96 -17.83 -13.77 -7.41
C GLY A 96 -17.98 -12.40 -8.09
N LYS A 97 -17.03 -11.48 -7.92
CA LYS A 97 -17.07 -10.10 -8.43
C LYS A 97 -16.29 -9.96 -9.72
N LYS A 98 -16.57 -8.90 -10.48
CA LYS A 98 -15.79 -8.56 -11.67
C LYS A 98 -14.43 -7.98 -11.27
N LEU A 99 -13.34 -8.61 -11.71
CA LEU A 99 -12.02 -7.98 -11.68
C LEU A 99 -11.97 -6.90 -12.76
N THR A 100 -11.92 -5.64 -12.34
CA THR A 100 -11.94 -4.50 -13.30
C THR A 100 -10.56 -3.95 -13.59
N THR A 101 -9.65 -3.99 -12.63
CA THR A 101 -8.30 -3.43 -12.78
C THR A 101 -7.28 -4.22 -11.94
N VAL A 102 -6.09 -4.39 -12.51
CA VAL A 102 -4.87 -4.74 -11.79
C VAL A 102 -4.00 -3.50 -11.78
N TYR A 103 -3.62 -3.02 -10.61
CA TYR A 103 -2.66 -1.94 -10.43
C TYR A 103 -1.30 -2.52 -10.04
N VAL A 104 -0.26 -2.18 -10.80
CA VAL A 104 1.13 -2.51 -10.45
C VAL A 104 1.77 -1.28 -9.82
N SER A 105 2.17 -1.42 -8.57
CA SER A 105 2.61 -0.30 -7.74
C SER A 105 4.09 0.05 -7.91
N HIS A 106 4.93 -0.92 -8.30
CA HIS A 106 6.37 -0.71 -8.44
C HIS A 106 6.99 -1.44 -9.65
N LYS A 107 8.21 -1.04 -10.04
CA LYS A 107 8.90 -1.50 -11.26
C LYS A 107 9.56 -2.88 -11.13
N ASP A 108 9.57 -3.46 -9.94
CA ASP A 108 10.30 -4.70 -9.65
C ASP A 108 9.47 -5.95 -9.94
N PRO A 109 10.12 -7.04 -10.36
CA PRO A 109 9.43 -8.14 -11.04
C PRO A 109 8.46 -8.87 -10.12
N ASP A 110 8.69 -8.84 -8.82
CA ASP A 110 7.81 -9.37 -7.80
C ASP A 110 6.44 -8.66 -7.71
N TYR A 111 6.32 -7.46 -8.27
CA TYR A 111 5.05 -6.74 -8.39
C TYR A 111 4.27 -7.13 -9.65
N TYR A 112 4.90 -7.68 -10.70
CA TYR A 112 4.27 -7.81 -12.03
C TYR A 112 4.52 -9.11 -12.81
N PHE A 113 5.41 -10.01 -12.39
CA PHE A 113 5.67 -11.25 -13.13
C PHE A 113 4.44 -12.15 -13.18
N GLY A 114 3.67 -12.23 -12.10
CA GLY A 114 2.43 -13.00 -12.06
C GLY A 114 1.31 -12.47 -12.98
N LEU A 115 1.47 -11.30 -13.62
CA LEU A 115 0.47 -10.75 -14.54
C LEU A 115 0.11 -11.72 -15.68
N SER A 116 1.03 -12.59 -16.12
CA SER A 116 0.72 -13.54 -17.20
C SER A 116 -0.39 -14.52 -16.79
N ALA A 117 -0.36 -15.01 -15.55
CA ALA A 117 -1.42 -15.87 -15.00
C ALA A 117 -2.74 -15.10 -14.79
N ILE A 118 -2.65 -13.84 -14.34
CA ILE A 118 -3.84 -12.99 -14.18
C ILE A 118 -4.50 -12.72 -15.54
N ARG A 119 -3.73 -12.39 -16.58
CA ARG A 119 -4.23 -12.12 -17.93
C ARG A 119 -4.83 -13.36 -18.58
N GLU A 120 -4.24 -14.53 -18.38
CA GLU A 120 -4.79 -15.80 -18.86
C GLU A 120 -6.16 -16.08 -18.24
N ALA A 121 -6.32 -15.82 -16.94
CA ALA A 121 -7.59 -16.02 -16.23
C ALA A 121 -8.64 -14.93 -16.48
N PHE A 122 -8.22 -13.70 -16.77
CA PHE A 122 -9.07 -12.52 -16.99
C PHE A 122 -8.60 -11.72 -18.22
N PRO A 123 -8.91 -12.19 -19.45
CA PRO A 123 -8.32 -11.63 -20.67
C PRO A 123 -8.55 -10.13 -20.88
N ASP A 124 -9.72 -9.63 -20.47
CA ASP A 124 -10.15 -8.24 -20.66
C ASP A 124 -9.78 -7.30 -19.52
N VAL A 125 -9.04 -7.78 -18.51
CA VAL A 125 -8.69 -6.94 -17.35
C VAL A 125 -7.76 -5.79 -17.76
N LYS A 126 -8.04 -4.59 -17.23
CA LYS A 126 -7.13 -3.45 -17.37
C LYS A 126 -5.95 -3.65 -16.43
N ILE A 127 -4.74 -3.59 -16.97
CA ILE A 127 -3.51 -3.67 -16.18
C ILE A 127 -2.84 -2.31 -16.30
N VAL A 128 -2.73 -1.58 -15.19
CA VAL A 128 -2.28 -0.19 -15.19
C VAL A 128 -1.21 0.07 -14.14
N ALA A 129 -0.37 1.06 -14.39
CA ALA A 129 0.63 1.54 -13.42
C ALA A 129 0.90 3.04 -13.65
N THR A 130 1.62 3.67 -12.72
CA THR A 130 2.06 5.08 -12.87
C THR A 130 3.02 5.23 -14.07
N PRO A 131 3.16 6.44 -14.64
CA PRO A 131 4.09 6.68 -15.75
C PRO A 131 5.53 6.22 -15.45
N GLU A 132 6.06 6.52 -14.25
CA GLU A 132 7.42 6.14 -13.86
C GLU A 132 7.56 4.63 -13.65
N THR A 133 6.55 3.95 -13.09
CA THR A 133 6.55 2.49 -12.97
C THR A 133 6.56 1.83 -14.35
N VAL A 134 5.70 2.26 -15.29
CA VAL A 134 5.68 1.72 -16.66
C VAL A 134 7.03 1.93 -17.36
N LYS A 135 7.63 3.11 -17.21
CA LYS A 135 8.95 3.44 -17.76
C LYS A 135 10.05 2.55 -17.16
N GLY A 136 10.05 2.33 -15.85
CA GLY A 136 10.98 1.44 -15.16
C GLY A 136 10.86 -0.02 -15.61
N ILE A 137 9.63 -0.52 -15.76
CA ILE A 137 9.36 -1.86 -16.29
C ILE A 137 9.88 -1.97 -17.73
N LYS A 138 9.54 -1.02 -18.62
CA LYS A 138 10.03 -0.99 -20.02
C LYS A 138 11.55 -1.06 -20.11
N LYS A 139 12.26 -0.35 -19.22
CA LYS A 139 13.72 -0.32 -19.19
C LYS A 139 14.33 -1.67 -18.80
N THR A 140 13.68 -2.43 -17.92
CA THR A 140 14.32 -3.57 -17.22
C THR A 140 13.68 -4.94 -17.49
N ILE A 141 12.49 -5.00 -18.11
CA ILE A 141 11.69 -6.24 -18.22
C ILE A 141 12.44 -7.38 -18.92
N GLN A 142 13.15 -7.10 -20.01
CA GLN A 142 13.88 -8.13 -20.74
C GLN A 142 15.03 -8.70 -19.90
N ALA A 143 15.88 -7.84 -19.33
CA ALA A 143 17.00 -8.26 -18.49
C ALA A 143 16.54 -9.02 -17.24
N LYS A 144 15.46 -8.56 -16.59
CA LYS A 144 14.86 -9.25 -15.44
C LYS A 144 14.31 -10.62 -15.84
N ASN A 145 13.63 -10.72 -16.98
CA ASN A 145 13.13 -12.00 -17.48
C ASN A 145 14.27 -12.97 -17.78
N ASP A 146 15.33 -12.53 -18.47
CA ASP A 146 16.45 -13.39 -18.84
C ASP A 146 17.20 -13.92 -17.62
N TYR A 147 17.30 -13.12 -16.55
CA TYR A 147 17.88 -13.53 -15.28
C TYR A 147 16.98 -14.52 -14.51
N TRP A 148 15.70 -14.20 -14.35
CA TRP A 148 14.82 -14.94 -13.45
C TRP A 148 14.15 -16.16 -14.07
N ASN A 149 13.90 -16.19 -15.38
CA ASN A 149 13.17 -17.27 -16.01
C ASN A 149 13.87 -18.65 -15.82
N PRO A 150 15.19 -18.79 -16.02
CA PRO A 150 15.89 -20.05 -15.73
C PRO A 150 15.82 -20.49 -14.26
N ILE A 151 15.77 -19.53 -13.32
CA ILE A 151 15.68 -19.76 -11.88
C ILE A 151 14.28 -20.24 -11.51
N LEU A 152 13.26 -19.54 -12.00
CA LEU A 152 11.85 -19.79 -11.71
C LEU A 152 11.29 -21.04 -12.40
N LYS A 153 11.84 -21.43 -13.55
CA LYS A 153 11.40 -22.62 -14.32
C LYS A 153 9.88 -22.55 -14.58
N LYS A 154 9.11 -23.53 -14.10
CA LYS A 154 7.65 -23.56 -14.25
C LYS A 154 6.93 -22.36 -13.61
N ASN A 155 7.57 -21.68 -12.67
CA ASN A 155 7.04 -20.51 -11.97
C ASN A 155 7.37 -19.20 -12.68
N ALA A 156 8.08 -19.24 -13.80
CA ALA A 156 8.39 -18.06 -14.60
C ALA A 156 7.12 -17.51 -15.29
N PRO A 157 7.07 -16.19 -15.57
CA PRO A 157 6.01 -15.63 -16.39
C PRO A 157 5.97 -16.28 -17.78
N THR A 158 4.77 -16.58 -18.27
CA THR A 158 4.55 -17.12 -19.63
C THR A 158 4.49 -16.03 -20.69
N ALA A 159 4.34 -14.77 -20.27
CA ALA A 159 4.36 -13.60 -21.13
C ALA A 159 4.93 -12.40 -20.37
N GLN A 160 5.71 -11.57 -21.06
CA GLN A 160 6.15 -10.27 -20.54
C GLN A 160 5.02 -9.26 -20.74
N ILE A 161 4.38 -8.84 -19.66
CA ILE A 161 3.27 -7.87 -19.70
C ILE A 161 3.75 -6.53 -19.16
N ILE A 162 3.60 -5.48 -19.97
CA ILE A 162 3.86 -4.10 -19.59
C ILE A 162 2.50 -3.43 -19.30
N PRO A 163 2.28 -2.88 -18.10
CA PRO A 163 1.03 -2.17 -17.79
C PRO A 163 0.81 -0.95 -18.69
N ASP A 164 -0.46 -0.62 -18.93
CA ASP A 164 -0.85 0.66 -19.52
C ASP A 164 -0.57 1.80 -18.53
N VAL A 165 -0.26 2.99 -19.05
CA VAL A 165 -0.09 4.18 -18.20
C VAL A 165 -1.45 4.62 -17.66
N LEU A 166 -1.60 4.61 -16.34
CA LEU A 166 -2.76 5.18 -15.67
C LEU A 166 -2.78 6.69 -15.88
N LYS A 167 -3.95 7.22 -16.23
CA LYS A 167 -4.19 8.66 -16.30
C LYS A 167 -4.71 9.17 -14.96
N GLY A 168 -4.04 10.19 -14.41
CA GLY A 168 -4.39 10.77 -13.12
C GLY A 168 -3.79 10.00 -11.94
N ASP A 169 -4.36 10.24 -10.76
CA ASP A 169 -3.81 9.90 -9.45
C ASP A 169 -4.75 9.00 -8.63
N LYS A 170 -5.72 8.36 -9.27
CA LYS A 170 -6.74 7.58 -8.56
C LYS A 170 -7.23 6.37 -9.32
N LEU A 171 -7.56 5.34 -8.56
CA LEU A 171 -8.36 4.18 -8.96
C LEU A 171 -9.73 4.28 -8.29
N THR A 172 -10.68 3.46 -8.73
CA THR A 172 -12.01 3.38 -8.13
C THR A 172 -12.48 1.95 -7.98
N VAL A 173 -13.19 1.67 -6.88
CA VAL A 173 -13.94 0.43 -6.65
C VAL A 173 -15.36 0.79 -6.22
N ASP A 174 -16.35 0.46 -7.03
CA ASP A 174 -17.76 0.78 -6.81
C ASP A 174 -17.97 2.28 -6.47
N GLY A 175 -17.24 3.15 -7.19
CA GLY A 175 -17.27 4.60 -7.03
C GLY A 175 -16.53 5.15 -5.81
N LYS A 176 -15.87 4.31 -4.99
CA LYS A 176 -14.98 4.76 -3.92
C LYS A 176 -13.56 4.93 -4.44
N ASN A 177 -12.94 6.06 -4.11
CA ASN A 177 -11.58 6.39 -4.55
C ASN A 177 -10.53 5.59 -3.78
N ILE A 178 -9.46 5.27 -4.49
CA ILE A 178 -8.18 4.81 -3.97
C ILE A 178 -7.14 5.74 -4.58
N ASN A 179 -6.51 6.56 -3.76
CA ASN A 179 -5.61 7.62 -4.22
C ASN A 179 -4.18 7.08 -4.32
N ILE A 180 -3.47 7.49 -5.36
CA ILE A 180 -2.04 7.22 -5.55
C ILE A 180 -1.29 8.45 -5.06
N ILE A 181 -0.54 8.29 -3.98
CA ILE A 181 0.17 9.40 -3.33
C ILE A 181 1.65 9.33 -3.70
N GLY A 182 2.24 10.51 -3.98
CA GLY A 182 3.67 10.66 -4.28
C GLY A 182 4.02 11.02 -5.72
N LEU A 183 3.02 11.09 -6.63
CA LEU A 183 3.25 11.39 -8.06
C LEU A 183 3.91 12.75 -8.33
N ASP A 184 3.61 13.76 -7.50
CA ASP A 184 4.20 15.10 -7.59
C ASP A 184 5.34 15.31 -6.57
N GLY A 185 5.77 14.21 -5.94
CA GLY A 185 6.82 14.22 -4.91
C GLY A 185 8.24 14.28 -5.48
N PRO A 186 9.24 14.38 -4.61
CA PRO A 186 10.65 14.43 -5.01
C PRO A 186 11.18 13.09 -5.55
N ASP A 187 10.40 12.02 -5.39
CA ASP A 187 10.65 10.69 -5.95
C ASP A 187 9.35 10.04 -6.46
N PRO A 188 8.90 10.39 -7.67
CA PRO A 188 7.64 9.89 -8.24
C PRO A 188 7.68 8.42 -8.64
N SER A 189 8.84 7.75 -8.50
CA SER A 189 8.98 6.31 -8.72
C SER A 189 8.54 5.47 -7.50
N HIS A 190 8.45 6.12 -6.34
CA HIS A 190 8.03 5.51 -5.08
C HIS A 190 6.71 6.12 -4.61
N THR A 191 5.61 5.50 -5.02
CA THR A 191 4.25 5.89 -4.64
C THR A 191 3.64 4.86 -3.68
N PHE A 192 2.54 5.22 -3.02
CA PHE A 192 1.73 4.29 -2.23
C PHE A 192 0.24 4.56 -2.46
N LEU A 193 -0.61 3.59 -2.16
CA LEU A 193 -2.06 3.76 -2.22
C LEU A 193 -2.64 4.18 -0.87
N TRP A 194 -3.54 5.16 -0.90
CA TRP A 194 -4.37 5.56 0.22
C TRP A 194 -5.83 5.25 -0.06
N VAL A 195 -6.48 4.48 0.81
CA VAL A 195 -7.92 4.16 0.74
C VAL A 195 -8.65 4.99 1.80
N PRO A 196 -9.20 6.18 1.48
CA PRO A 196 -9.69 7.12 2.50
C PRO A 196 -10.88 6.55 3.28
N SER A 197 -11.77 5.80 2.62
CA SER A 197 -12.93 5.19 3.26
C SER A 197 -12.59 4.13 4.30
N LYS A 198 -11.33 3.67 4.32
CA LYS A 198 -10.80 2.67 5.24
C LYS A 198 -9.62 3.17 6.07
N LYS A 199 -9.20 4.42 5.84
CA LYS A 199 -7.95 4.97 6.33
C LYS A 199 -6.79 3.95 6.26
N THR A 200 -6.68 3.28 5.12
CA THR A 200 -5.70 2.20 4.91
C THR A 200 -4.65 2.64 3.91
N VAL A 201 -3.37 2.48 4.27
CA VAL A 201 -2.23 2.58 3.34
C VAL A 201 -1.81 1.18 2.91
N LEU A 202 -1.53 1.00 1.62
CA LEU A 202 -1.05 -0.27 1.05
C LEU A 202 -0.37 -0.04 -0.29
N GLY A 203 0.33 -1.07 -0.78
CA GLY A 203 0.96 -1.06 -2.10
C GLY A 203 2.14 -0.08 -2.19
N GLY A 204 2.98 -0.33 -3.18
CA GLY A 204 4.26 0.34 -3.34
C GLY A 204 5.28 -0.17 -2.34
N VAL A 205 6.55 -0.10 -2.71
CA VAL A 205 7.68 -0.57 -1.90
C VAL A 205 7.95 0.14 -0.55
N PRO A 206 7.45 1.36 -0.21
CA PRO A 206 8.03 2.12 0.91
C PRO A 206 7.98 1.48 2.30
N VAL A 207 7.09 0.53 2.58
CA VAL A 207 6.89 -0.02 3.94
C VAL A 207 7.25 -1.50 3.98
N TYR A 208 8.14 -1.84 4.91
CA TYR A 208 8.60 -3.20 5.21
C TYR A 208 8.25 -3.56 6.67
N GLU A 209 8.28 -4.84 7.01
CA GLU A 209 8.20 -5.29 8.41
C GLU A 209 8.92 -6.63 8.63
N ASN A 210 9.60 -6.78 9.77
CA ASN A 210 10.20 -8.07 10.21
C ASN A 210 11.22 -8.71 9.24
N GLU A 211 11.86 -7.92 8.38
CA GLU A 211 12.93 -8.40 7.49
C GLU A 211 13.96 -7.31 7.20
N TYR A 212 15.07 -7.69 6.56
CA TYR A 212 16.05 -6.72 6.11
C TYR A 212 15.50 -5.91 4.94
N VAL A 213 15.46 -4.59 5.09
CA VAL A 213 14.93 -3.68 4.08
C VAL A 213 15.88 -3.59 2.89
N TRP A 214 15.33 -3.69 1.69
CA TRP A 214 16.01 -3.44 0.44
C TRP A 214 16.35 -1.96 0.28
N THR A 215 17.63 -1.60 0.34
CA THR A 215 18.09 -0.19 0.17
C THR A 215 18.95 0.01 -1.08
N ALA A 216 19.07 -1.00 -1.95
CA ALA A 216 19.95 -0.95 -3.11
C ALA A 216 19.52 0.12 -4.15
N ASP A 217 18.22 0.43 -4.25
CA ASP A 217 17.72 1.54 -5.09
C ASP A 217 17.97 2.93 -4.45
N ASN A 218 18.20 3.01 -3.13
CA ASN A 218 18.38 4.27 -2.37
C ASN A 218 19.86 4.48 -1.97
N GLN A 219 20.76 4.52 -2.96
CA GLN A 219 22.21 4.57 -2.76
C GLN A 219 22.71 5.89 -2.14
N SER A 220 22.04 7.01 -2.44
CA SER A 220 22.43 8.33 -1.96
C SER A 220 21.78 8.69 -0.63
N GLN A 221 22.41 9.59 0.14
CA GLN A 221 21.76 10.15 1.35
C GLN A 221 20.43 10.83 0.99
N LYS A 222 20.41 11.60 -0.10
CA LYS A 222 19.22 12.31 -0.58
C LYS A 222 18.07 11.35 -0.87
N SER A 223 18.31 10.22 -1.54
CA SER A 223 17.25 9.26 -1.85
C SER A 223 16.72 8.51 -0.63
N ARG A 224 17.52 8.38 0.45
CA ARG A 224 17.03 7.87 1.74
C ARG A 224 16.29 8.93 2.55
N ASP A 225 16.68 10.20 2.44
CA ASP A 225 15.92 11.33 3.01
C ASP A 225 14.54 11.44 2.36
N GLN A 226 14.46 11.34 1.03
CA GLN A 226 13.19 11.32 0.30
C GLN A 226 12.30 10.14 0.71
N TRP A 227 12.89 8.95 0.94
CA TRP A 227 12.13 7.81 1.46
C TRP A 227 11.57 8.08 2.87
N ARG A 228 12.37 8.69 3.77
CA ARG A 228 11.85 9.12 5.08
C ARG A 228 10.71 10.14 4.98
N GLU A 229 10.75 11.05 4.00
CA GLU A 229 9.65 11.98 3.75
C GLU A 229 8.37 11.24 3.32
N ILE A 230 8.47 10.22 2.47
CA ILE A 230 7.34 9.35 2.10
C ILE A 230 6.76 8.66 3.34
N LEU A 231 7.61 8.09 4.20
CA LEU A 231 7.19 7.44 5.45
C LEU A 231 6.51 8.42 6.42
N ASN A 232 7.01 9.65 6.53
CA ASN A 232 6.37 10.69 7.35
C ASN A 232 5.01 11.10 6.77
N HIS A 233 4.89 11.22 5.44
CA HIS A 233 3.61 11.50 4.80
C HIS A 233 2.57 10.39 5.07
N ILE A 234 2.98 9.13 5.09
CA ILE A 234 2.11 8.01 5.51
C ILE A 234 1.60 8.23 6.94
N LEU A 235 2.46 8.63 7.89
CA LEU A 235 2.05 8.90 9.27
C LEU A 235 1.11 10.10 9.38
N ASP A 236 1.32 11.15 8.59
CA ASP A 236 0.51 12.36 8.59
C ASP A 236 -0.93 12.12 8.11
N LEU A 237 -1.15 11.09 7.28
CA LEU A 237 -2.49 10.63 6.89
C LEU A 237 -3.29 10.03 8.07
N LYS A 238 -2.63 9.72 9.19
CA LYS A 238 -3.21 9.07 10.38
C LYS A 238 -3.98 7.78 10.01
N PRO A 239 -3.31 6.81 9.37
CA PRO A 239 -3.95 5.56 8.96
C PRO A 239 -4.42 4.76 10.16
N GLU A 240 -5.55 4.05 9.99
CA GLU A 240 -6.01 3.03 10.95
C GLU A 240 -5.39 1.66 10.63
N ARG A 241 -4.88 1.47 9.41
CA ARG A 241 -4.20 0.25 8.96
C ARG A 241 -3.11 0.60 7.95
N VAL A 242 -1.95 -0.04 8.06
CA VAL A 242 -0.86 0.05 7.07
C VAL A 242 -0.45 -1.35 6.69
N ILE A 243 -0.66 -1.74 5.44
CA ILE A 243 -0.24 -3.05 4.93
C ILE A 243 1.17 -2.90 4.35
N PRO A 244 2.21 -3.53 4.92
CA PRO A 244 3.56 -3.46 4.37
C PRO A 244 3.64 -4.13 3.00
N SER A 245 4.50 -3.61 2.13
CA SER A 245 4.78 -4.22 0.83
C SER A 245 5.48 -5.57 1.01
N HIS A 246 6.46 -5.63 1.90
CA HIS A 246 7.13 -6.86 2.26
C HIS A 246 7.10 -7.08 3.76
N TYR A 247 6.84 -8.33 4.17
CA TYR A 247 7.04 -8.74 5.54
C TYR A 247 7.24 -10.24 5.70
N LEU A 248 7.98 -10.64 6.73
CA LEU A 248 8.08 -12.02 7.18
C LEU A 248 7.33 -12.25 8.49
N GLY A 249 6.79 -13.46 8.65
CA GLY A 249 5.99 -13.82 9.82
C GLY A 249 4.66 -13.08 9.88
N LYS A 250 4.30 -12.59 11.07
CA LYS A 250 3.04 -11.86 11.28
C LYS A 250 3.31 -10.36 11.26
N SER A 251 2.66 -9.65 10.34
CA SER A 251 2.61 -8.18 10.34
C SER A 251 1.63 -7.66 11.39
N ALA A 252 1.96 -6.56 12.05
CA ALA A 252 1.03 -5.79 12.88
C ALA A 252 -0.03 -5.06 12.03
N GLU A 253 0.30 -4.80 10.77
CA GLU A 253 -0.49 -4.00 9.81
C GLU A 253 -0.91 -2.61 10.33
N ASP A 254 -0.04 -1.97 11.11
CA ASP A 254 -0.27 -0.64 11.68
C ASP A 254 0.95 0.28 11.45
N THR A 255 0.91 1.49 12.02
CA THR A 255 1.97 2.49 11.86
C THR A 255 3.33 2.03 12.39
N SER A 256 3.42 0.97 13.20
CA SER A 256 4.70 0.43 13.65
C SER A 256 5.57 -0.11 12.51
N ALA A 257 4.98 -0.61 11.42
CA ALA A 257 5.74 -1.02 10.22
C ALA A 257 6.41 0.17 9.51
N VAL A 258 5.74 1.32 9.51
CA VAL A 258 6.28 2.58 8.97
C VAL A 258 7.46 3.06 9.83
N VAL A 259 7.29 3.01 11.15
CA VAL A 259 8.35 3.35 12.11
C VAL A 259 9.52 2.39 11.99
N PHE A 260 9.26 1.07 11.90
CA PHE A 260 10.26 0.05 11.68
C PHE A 260 11.13 0.36 10.46
N THR A 261 10.50 0.64 9.31
CA THR A 261 11.24 0.92 8.07
C THR A 261 12.11 2.18 8.22
N ARG A 262 11.54 3.25 8.79
CA ARG A 262 12.27 4.51 9.04
C ARG A 262 13.49 4.31 9.94
N ASP A 263 13.31 3.56 11.02
CA ASP A 263 14.35 3.31 12.01
C ASP A 263 15.41 2.35 11.45
N TYR A 264 15.01 1.37 10.63
CA TYR A 264 15.94 0.51 9.89
C TYR A 264 16.86 1.33 8.98
N ILE A 265 16.31 2.24 8.16
CA ILE A 265 17.12 3.09 7.27
C ILE A 265 18.14 3.89 8.08
N THR A 266 17.73 4.46 9.23
CA THR A 266 18.60 5.22 10.12
C THR A 266 19.75 4.36 10.67
N LYS A 267 19.44 3.13 11.12
CA LYS A 267 20.44 2.20 11.65
C LYS A 267 21.39 1.70 10.55
N PHE A 268 20.86 1.39 9.37
CA PHE A 268 21.65 0.97 8.20
C PHE A 268 22.63 2.07 7.78
N GLU A 269 22.20 3.33 7.71
CA GLU A 269 23.08 4.46 7.42
C GLU A 269 24.19 4.63 8.48
N ALA A 270 23.84 4.49 9.76
CA ALA A 270 24.81 4.58 10.84
C ALA A 270 25.85 3.44 10.76
N ALA A 271 25.41 2.22 10.46
CA ALA A 271 26.30 1.08 10.26
C ALA A 271 27.18 1.24 9.01
N ALA A 272 26.61 1.72 7.89
CA ALA A 272 27.35 1.92 6.65
C ALA A 272 28.47 2.97 6.77
N LYS A 273 28.33 3.94 7.67
CA LYS A 273 29.37 4.94 8.00
C LYS A 273 30.52 4.35 8.80
N ARG A 274 30.27 3.33 9.62
CA ARG A 274 31.29 2.67 10.47
C ARG A 274 31.99 1.52 9.77
N ALA A 275 31.27 0.80 8.91
CA ALA A 275 31.78 -0.34 8.19
C ALA A 275 32.67 0.09 7.00
N ASP A 276 33.82 -0.55 6.86
CA ASP A 276 34.75 -0.34 5.75
C ASP A 276 34.26 -1.01 4.45
N ASN A 277 33.57 -2.15 4.57
CA ASN A 277 33.14 -3.00 3.46
C ASN A 277 31.77 -3.65 3.73
N SER A 278 31.20 -4.31 2.72
CA SER A 278 29.87 -4.92 2.81
C SER A 278 29.81 -6.01 3.86
N ALA A 279 30.86 -6.82 4.01
CA ALA A 279 30.92 -7.89 5.01
C ALA A 279 30.79 -7.35 6.44
N GLN A 280 31.49 -6.26 6.77
CA GLN A 280 31.35 -5.59 8.05
C GLN A 280 29.95 -4.98 8.25
N LEU A 281 29.38 -4.34 7.22
CA LEU A 281 28.03 -3.78 7.27
C LEU A 281 26.97 -4.87 7.50
N ILE A 282 27.08 -5.99 6.77
CA ILE A 282 26.20 -7.17 6.93
C ILE A 282 26.31 -7.70 8.37
N ALA A 283 27.53 -7.81 8.90
CA ALA A 283 27.75 -8.28 10.26
C ALA A 283 27.15 -7.34 11.33
N GLU A 284 27.23 -6.02 11.15
CA GLU A 284 26.59 -5.06 12.04
C GLU A 284 25.06 -5.18 12.00
N MET A 285 24.47 -5.22 10.80
CA MET A 285 23.02 -5.33 10.65
C MET A 285 22.46 -6.66 11.17
N LYS A 286 23.22 -7.76 11.03
CA LYS A 286 22.87 -9.06 11.62
C LYS A 286 22.88 -9.05 13.15
N LYS A 287 23.72 -8.23 13.79
CA LYS A 287 23.70 -8.07 15.25
C LYS A 287 22.49 -7.25 15.72
N GLU A 288 22.10 -6.25 14.93
CA GLU A 288 20.93 -5.41 15.23
C GLU A 288 19.62 -6.19 15.06
N TYR A 289 19.55 -7.06 14.06
CA TYR A 289 18.36 -7.85 13.72
C TYR A 289 18.66 -9.35 13.67
N PRO A 290 19.03 -9.99 14.78
CA PRO A 290 19.50 -11.39 14.80
C PRO A 290 18.41 -12.41 14.41
N ASN A 291 17.14 -12.01 14.45
CA ASN A 291 16.01 -12.88 14.14
C ASN A 291 15.59 -12.85 12.66
N PHE A 292 16.18 -11.99 11.83
CA PHE A 292 15.85 -11.93 10.40
C PHE A 292 16.64 -12.98 9.63
N THR A 293 15.92 -13.83 8.91
CA THR A 293 16.47 -15.05 8.28
C THR A 293 16.77 -14.90 6.80
N ASN A 294 15.98 -14.12 6.05
CA ASN A 294 16.23 -13.86 4.63
C ASN A 294 17.25 -12.73 4.46
N THR A 295 18.49 -13.06 4.10
CA THR A 295 19.62 -12.11 4.10
C THR A 295 19.95 -11.52 2.73
N GLY A 296 19.30 -11.99 1.65
CA GLY A 296 19.62 -11.57 0.28
C GLY A 296 19.55 -10.05 0.09
N ASP A 297 18.49 -9.43 0.60
CA ASP A 297 18.27 -7.98 0.51
C ASP A 297 19.36 -7.20 1.24
N LEU A 298 19.76 -7.65 2.44
CA LEU A 298 20.87 -7.04 3.19
C LEU A 298 22.19 -7.20 2.44
N GLU A 299 22.48 -8.39 1.93
CA GLU A 299 23.76 -8.70 1.28
C GLU A 299 23.97 -7.83 0.04
N LEU A 300 22.94 -7.73 -0.80
CA LEU A 300 23.00 -6.89 -2.00
C LEU A 300 23.02 -5.41 -1.64
N SER A 301 22.13 -4.96 -0.74
CA SER A 301 22.10 -3.57 -0.29
C SER A 301 23.44 -3.12 0.29
N ALA A 302 24.12 -3.98 1.06
CA ALA A 302 25.42 -3.68 1.63
C ALA A 302 26.52 -3.58 0.55
N LYS A 303 26.56 -4.51 -0.41
CA LYS A 303 27.52 -4.46 -1.52
C LYS A 303 27.36 -3.18 -2.35
N VAL A 304 26.13 -2.79 -2.62
CA VAL A 304 25.81 -1.56 -3.36
C VAL A 304 26.19 -0.32 -2.55
N MET A 305 25.78 -0.26 -1.27
CA MET A 305 26.11 0.87 -0.38
C MET A 305 27.62 1.08 -0.22
N LYS A 306 28.41 0.00 -0.30
CA LYS A 306 29.87 0.03 -0.19
C LYS A 306 30.59 0.13 -1.53
N GLY A 307 29.87 0.22 -2.65
CA GLY A 307 30.43 0.36 -3.99
C GLY A 307 31.09 -0.91 -4.54
N GLU A 308 30.90 -2.06 -3.88
CA GLU A 308 31.44 -3.36 -4.29
C GLU A 308 30.62 -4.01 -5.40
N GLN A 309 29.38 -3.57 -5.59
CA GLN A 309 28.51 -3.98 -6.69
C GLN A 309 27.76 -2.78 -7.25
N GLN A 310 27.68 -2.68 -8.58
CA GLN A 310 26.86 -1.68 -9.24
C GLN A 310 25.41 -2.16 -9.31
N TRP A 311 24.47 -1.24 -9.06
CA TRP A 311 23.03 -1.49 -9.14
C TRP A 311 22.35 -0.44 -10.03
N PRO A 312 21.57 -0.87 -11.05
CA PRO A 312 21.08 -0.01 -12.14
C PRO A 312 19.80 0.79 -11.85
#